data_AF-A0AAV1LB19-F1
#
_entry.id   AF-A0AAV1LB19-F1
#
_cell.length_a   1.000
_cell.length_b   1.000
_cell.length_c   1.000
_cell.angle_alpha   90.00
_cell.angle_beta   90.00
_cell.angle_gamma   90.00
#
_symmetry.space_group_name_H-M   'P 1'
#
loop_
_entity.id
_entity.type
_entity.pdbx_description
1 polymer ?
#
loop_
_entity_poly.entity_id
_entity_poly.type
_entity_poly.pdbx_seq_one_letter_code
_entity_poly.pdbx_strand_id
1 'polypeptide(L)'
;MLRWSLKLVCYEYDIKYRPGKGIGNADALSRWTSVNAAEARGMGSLADVLLLEEPPSGLNLDAAKIAAETKKDPVLQKVLFHVLHGWTGKNTDPTLQPYWTRREALSHNKECLLWCNRVIIPASLQQQVLKVLHAPHVGIVQTKAYARGYVWWVGMDARIEATVTVCELCQAVRNNPPRDPHTWILPDKPWSRVHVDFARPFQGKTFL
;
A
#
# COMPACT_ATOMS: atom_id res chain seq x y z
N MET A 1 -1.89 -17.97 -9.12
CA MET A 1 -2.26 -18.44 -10.46
C MET A 1 -2.67 -17.30 -11.40
N LEU A 2 -3.46 -16.30 -10.95
CA LEU A 2 -3.95 -15.17 -11.77
C LEU A 2 -2.88 -14.37 -12.56
N ARG A 3 -1.68 -14.18 -12.01
CA ARG A 3 -0.60 -13.45 -12.70
C ARG A 3 -0.13 -14.12 -13.99
N TRP A 4 -0.11 -15.47 -14.01
CA TRP A 4 0.33 -16.22 -15.19
C TRP A 4 -0.78 -16.34 -16.23
N SER A 5 -2.05 -16.43 -15.81
CA SER A 5 -3.18 -16.45 -16.74
C SER A 5 -3.26 -15.16 -17.56
N LEU A 6 -3.12 -13.98 -16.95
CA LEU A 6 -3.17 -12.70 -17.67
C LEU A 6 -2.05 -12.56 -18.71
N LYS A 7 -0.83 -13.03 -18.39
CA LYS A 7 0.28 -13.04 -19.36
C LYS A 7 0.03 -14.00 -20.51
N LEU A 8 -0.55 -15.17 -20.23
CA LEU A 8 -0.79 -16.20 -21.23
C LEU A 8 -1.98 -15.89 -22.14
N VAL A 9 -2.91 -15.03 -21.72
CA VAL A 9 -4.07 -14.59 -22.53
C VAL A 9 -3.64 -13.90 -23.83
N CYS A 10 -2.48 -13.23 -23.86
CA CYS A 10 -1.97 -12.57 -25.06
C CYS A 10 -1.35 -13.54 -26.09
N TYR A 11 -1.32 -14.84 -25.80
CA TYR A 11 -0.67 -15.84 -26.65
C TYR A 11 -1.62 -17.01 -26.94
N GLU A 12 -1.47 -17.58 -28.13
CA GLU A 12 -2.05 -18.87 -28.47
C GLU A 12 -1.01 -19.95 -28.15
N TYR A 13 -1.36 -20.93 -27.32
CA TYR A 13 -0.39 -21.91 -26.82
C TYR A 13 -0.97 -23.31 -26.68
N ASP A 14 -0.12 -24.31 -26.92
CA ASP A 14 -0.41 -25.71 -26.67
C ASP A 14 0.23 -26.17 -25.35
N ILE A 15 -0.60 -26.74 -24.46
CA ILE A 15 -0.11 -27.33 -23.22
C ILE A 15 0.38 -28.76 -23.51
N LYS A 16 1.69 -28.98 -23.39
CA LYS A 16 2.31 -30.31 -23.54
C LYS A 16 2.90 -30.80 -22.22
N TYR A 17 2.54 -32.03 -21.84
CA TYR A 17 3.14 -32.69 -20.67
C TYR A 17 4.61 -32.99 -20.92
N ARG A 18 5.48 -32.65 -19.96
CA ARG A 18 6.90 -33.00 -19.96
C ARG A 18 7.24 -33.74 -18.67
N PRO A 19 7.79 -34.97 -18.73
CA PRO A 19 8.21 -35.69 -17.53
C PRO A 19 9.26 -34.91 -16.74
N GLY A 20 9.18 -34.93 -15.41
CA GLY A 20 10.05 -34.13 -14.52
C GLY A 20 11.56 -34.33 -14.74
N LYS A 21 11.99 -35.55 -15.11
CA LYS A 21 13.39 -35.85 -15.49
C LYS A 21 13.88 -35.04 -16.70
N GLY A 22 12.98 -34.56 -17.54
CA GLY A 22 13.28 -33.72 -18.69
C GLY A 22 13.25 -32.22 -18.39
N ILE A 23 12.85 -31.79 -17.18
CA ILE A 23 12.74 -30.38 -16.79
C ILE A 23 13.99 -29.97 -15.99
N GLY A 24 15.16 -29.96 -16.64
CA GLY A 24 16.44 -29.63 -15.99
C GLY A 24 16.57 -28.18 -15.50
N ASN A 25 15.67 -27.30 -15.95
CA ASN A 25 15.79 -25.84 -15.76
C ASN A 25 14.76 -25.30 -14.74
N ALA A 26 13.91 -26.15 -14.17
CA ALA A 26 12.75 -25.76 -13.36
C ALA A 26 13.10 -24.94 -12.10
N ASP A 27 14.37 -24.96 -11.68
CA ASP A 27 14.85 -24.33 -10.44
C ASP A 27 16.17 -23.56 -10.65
N ALA A 28 16.57 -23.33 -11.91
CA ALA A 28 17.84 -22.67 -12.21
C ALA A 28 17.82 -21.18 -11.80
N LEU A 29 16.69 -20.49 -11.96
CA LEU A 29 16.59 -19.04 -11.70
C LEU A 29 16.32 -18.68 -10.23
N SER A 30 15.74 -19.57 -9.43
CA SER A 30 15.60 -19.38 -7.97
C SER A 30 16.91 -19.57 -7.22
N ARG A 31 17.90 -20.23 -7.84
CA ARG A 31 19.20 -20.58 -7.25
C ARG A 31 20.39 -19.88 -7.92
N TRP A 32 20.16 -19.04 -8.92
CA TRP A 32 21.24 -18.32 -9.62
C TRP A 32 21.75 -17.14 -8.80
N THR A 33 22.70 -17.39 -7.89
CA THR A 33 23.42 -16.35 -7.16
C THR A 33 24.75 -16.04 -7.84
N SER A 34 24.72 -15.37 -9.00
CA SER A 34 25.90 -14.69 -9.56
C SER A 34 25.52 -13.94 -10.84
N VAL A 35 25.13 -12.66 -10.74
CA VAL A 35 25.64 -11.55 -11.55
C VAL A 35 25.32 -10.23 -10.81
N ASN A 36 26.39 -9.51 -10.45
CA ASN A 36 26.54 -8.11 -10.06
C ASN A 36 25.28 -7.24 -9.82
N ALA A 37 25.27 -6.62 -8.63
CA ALA A 37 24.26 -5.72 -8.06
C ALA A 37 24.05 -4.37 -8.78
N ALA A 38 24.17 -4.28 -10.11
CA ALA A 38 24.05 -3.03 -10.86
C ALA A 38 22.79 -2.91 -11.75
N GLU A 39 22.00 -3.98 -11.92
CA GLU A 39 20.84 -3.97 -12.85
C GLU A 39 19.51 -4.36 -12.21
N ALA A 40 19.30 -4.00 -10.94
CA ALA A 40 17.96 -4.01 -10.35
C ALA A 40 17.13 -2.80 -10.85
N ARG A 41 16.94 -2.65 -12.16
CA ARG A 41 15.95 -1.70 -12.69
C ARG A 41 14.56 -2.34 -12.65
N GLY A 42 13.89 -2.11 -11.53
CA GLY A 42 12.46 -1.83 -11.48
C GLY A 42 11.51 -2.82 -12.14
N MET A 43 11.32 -3.99 -11.52
CA MET A 43 10.16 -4.85 -11.81
C MET A 43 8.92 -4.31 -11.07
N GLY A 44 8.42 -3.17 -11.50
CA GLY A 44 7.22 -2.53 -10.95
C GLY A 44 6.32 -2.00 -12.06
N SER A 45 5.87 -2.88 -12.96
CA SER A 45 5.24 -2.43 -14.21
C SER A 45 3.94 -3.16 -14.61
N LEU A 46 3.36 -4.04 -13.77
CA LEU A 46 2.14 -4.75 -14.15
C LEU A 46 1.08 -4.83 -13.04
N ALA A 47 1.25 -4.13 -11.92
CA ALA A 47 0.19 -4.00 -10.91
C ALA A 47 -0.85 -2.91 -11.29
N ASP A 48 -0.75 -2.40 -12.52
CA ASP A 48 -0.82 -0.96 -12.77
C ASP A 48 -2.07 -0.52 -13.53
N VAL A 49 -2.90 -1.47 -13.97
CA VAL A 49 -4.22 -1.25 -14.59
C VAL A 49 -5.30 -2.14 -13.96
N LEU A 50 -4.92 -3.05 -13.06
CA LEU A 50 -5.77 -4.12 -12.54
C LEU A 50 -7.00 -3.61 -11.79
N LEU A 51 -6.91 -2.46 -11.11
CA LEU A 51 -8.05 -1.89 -10.35
C LEU A 51 -9.24 -1.53 -11.26
N LEU A 52 -8.99 -1.15 -12.52
CA LEU A 52 -10.05 -0.79 -13.48
C LEU A 52 -10.64 -1.99 -14.22
N GLU A 53 -9.94 -3.14 -14.22
CA GLU A 53 -10.36 -4.34 -14.96
C GLU A 53 -10.89 -5.45 -14.04
N GLU A 54 -10.34 -5.59 -12.83
CA GLU A 54 -10.79 -6.53 -11.81
C GLU A 54 -10.92 -5.80 -10.45
N PRO A 55 -12.07 -5.15 -10.18
CA PRO A 55 -12.31 -4.57 -8.86
C PRO A 55 -12.25 -5.68 -7.80
N PRO A 56 -11.60 -5.45 -6.65
CA PRO A 56 -11.55 -6.43 -5.57
C PRO A 56 -12.97 -6.87 -5.19
N SER A 57 -13.20 -8.19 -5.21
CA SER A 57 -14.50 -8.81 -4.99
C SER A 57 -15.14 -8.28 -3.70
N GLY A 58 -16.31 -7.65 -3.82
CA GLY A 58 -17.03 -7.03 -2.69
C GLY A 58 -17.12 -5.51 -2.75
N LEU A 59 -16.45 -4.86 -3.70
CA LEU A 59 -16.55 -3.41 -3.91
C LEU A 59 -17.24 -3.07 -5.21
N ASN A 60 -18.42 -2.47 -5.09
CA ASN A 60 -19.13 -1.78 -6.18
C ASN A 60 -18.40 -0.47 -6.56
N LEU A 61 -17.09 -0.57 -6.85
CA LEU A 61 -16.22 0.49 -7.35
C LEU A 61 -15.82 0.12 -8.78
N ASP A 62 -16.80 0.20 -9.67
CA ASP A 62 -16.55 0.00 -11.10
C ASP A 62 -15.91 1.24 -11.71
N ALA A 63 -15.12 1.05 -12.76
CA ALA A 63 -14.59 2.13 -13.58
C ALA A 63 -15.69 3.12 -14.02
N ALA A 64 -16.88 2.63 -14.38
CA ALA A 64 -18.02 3.46 -14.76
C ALA A 64 -18.48 4.39 -13.63
N LYS A 65 -18.46 3.92 -12.37
CA LYS A 65 -18.82 4.73 -11.21
C LYS A 65 -17.77 5.80 -10.93
N ILE A 66 -16.49 5.44 -11.03
CA ILE A 66 -15.38 6.41 -10.88
C ILE A 66 -15.48 7.48 -11.96
N ALA A 67 -15.72 7.12 -13.21
CA ALA A 67 -15.93 8.05 -14.31
C ALA A 67 -17.12 8.99 -14.06
N ALA A 68 -18.27 8.46 -13.61
CA ALA A 68 -19.45 9.25 -13.31
C ALA A 68 -19.20 10.27 -12.18
N GLU A 69 -18.49 9.87 -11.13
CA GLU A 69 -18.13 10.76 -10.02
C GLU A 69 -17.03 11.76 -10.40
N THR A 70 -16.09 11.38 -11.27
CA THR A 70 -15.07 12.29 -11.83
C THR A 70 -15.71 13.43 -12.61
N LYS A 71 -16.81 13.16 -13.33
CA LYS A 71 -17.58 14.18 -14.06
C LYS A 71 -18.32 15.16 -13.15
N LYS A 72 -18.64 14.75 -11.91
CA LYS A 72 -19.31 15.60 -10.91
C LYS A 72 -18.30 16.45 -10.13
N ASP A 73 -17.06 16.00 -10.02
CA ASP A 73 -16.01 16.70 -9.29
C ASP A 73 -15.49 17.90 -10.11
N PRO A 74 -15.70 19.15 -9.65
CA PRO A 74 -15.36 20.35 -10.42
C PRO A 74 -13.85 20.52 -10.63
N VAL A 75 -13.01 19.95 -9.77
CA VAL A 75 -11.54 20.02 -9.91
C VAL A 75 -11.10 18.97 -10.92
N LEU A 76 -11.55 17.72 -10.75
CA LEU A 76 -11.14 16.64 -11.65
C LEU A 76 -11.69 16.80 -13.07
N GLN A 77 -12.87 17.40 -13.23
CA GLN A 77 -13.40 17.72 -14.56
C GLN A 77 -12.49 18.69 -15.32
N LYS A 78 -11.97 19.74 -14.66
CA LYS A 78 -10.99 20.67 -15.25
C LYS A 78 -9.68 19.96 -15.58
N VAL A 79 -9.20 19.09 -14.68
CA VAL A 79 -8.00 18.30 -14.92
C VAL A 79 -8.18 17.38 -16.13
N LEU A 80 -9.31 16.69 -16.25
CA LEU A 80 -9.65 15.84 -17.38
C LEU A 80 -9.69 16.62 -18.69
N PHE A 81 -10.29 17.83 -18.68
CA PHE A 81 -10.27 18.71 -19.84
C PHE A 81 -8.85 19.05 -20.29
N HIS A 82 -7.95 19.41 -19.36
CA HIS A 82 -6.55 19.71 -19.67
C HIS A 82 -5.73 18.49 -20.08
N VAL A 83 -6.04 17.30 -19.57
CA VAL A 83 -5.39 16.06 -20.01
C VAL A 83 -5.76 15.75 -21.46
N LEU A 84 -7.01 16.02 -21.88
CA LEU A 84 -7.49 15.78 -23.24
C LEU A 84 -7.04 16.85 -24.25
N HIS A 85 -7.08 18.14 -23.87
CA HIS A 85 -6.85 19.26 -24.78
C HIS A 85 -5.47 19.89 -24.63
N GLY A 86 -4.68 19.43 -23.65
CA GLY A 86 -3.41 20.00 -23.28
C GLY A 86 -3.52 21.07 -22.20
N TRP A 87 -2.42 21.22 -21.47
CA TRP A 87 -2.23 22.27 -20.47
C TRP A 87 -1.68 23.53 -21.15
N THR A 88 -2.42 24.64 -21.10
CA THR A 88 -2.01 25.91 -21.73
C THR A 88 -1.53 26.91 -20.67
N GLY A 89 -0.45 27.64 -20.97
CA GLY A 89 0.03 28.75 -20.14
C GLY A 89 0.69 28.35 -18.81
N LYS A 90 0.62 29.24 -17.81
CA LYS A 90 1.00 28.96 -16.42
C LYS A 90 -0.26 28.66 -15.61
N ASN A 91 -0.18 27.76 -14.63
CA ASN A 91 -1.31 27.52 -13.75
C ASN A 91 -1.55 28.68 -12.78
N THR A 92 -2.75 29.25 -12.83
CA THR A 92 -3.20 30.34 -11.95
C THR A 92 -4.03 29.83 -10.77
N ASP A 93 -4.60 28.62 -10.86
CA ASP A 93 -5.51 28.07 -9.84
C ASP A 93 -4.75 27.21 -8.81
N PRO A 94 -4.75 27.57 -7.51
CA PRO A 94 -4.10 26.78 -6.46
C PRO A 94 -4.62 25.35 -6.34
N THR A 95 -5.90 25.13 -6.65
CA THR A 95 -6.53 23.80 -6.54
C THR A 95 -6.00 22.83 -7.60
N LEU A 96 -5.61 23.35 -8.76
CA LEU A 96 -5.06 22.58 -9.87
C LEU A 96 -3.54 22.39 -9.74
N GLN A 97 -2.87 23.11 -8.83
CA GLN A 97 -1.42 23.06 -8.70
C GLN A 97 -0.89 21.62 -8.50
N PRO A 98 -1.44 20.81 -7.58
CA PRO A 98 -0.98 19.44 -7.38
C PRO A 98 -1.03 18.58 -8.66
N TYR A 99 -1.98 18.84 -9.54
CA TYR A 99 -2.14 18.17 -10.83
C TYR A 99 -1.19 18.78 -11.88
N TRP A 100 -1.06 20.10 -11.92
CA TRP A 100 -0.13 20.82 -12.81
C TRP A 100 1.32 20.35 -12.65
N THR A 101 1.78 20.21 -11.39
CA THR A 101 3.14 19.74 -11.10
C THR A 101 3.37 18.31 -11.60
N ARG A 102 2.30 17.52 -11.75
CA ARG A 102 2.33 16.13 -12.21
C ARG A 102 1.85 15.95 -13.65
N ARG A 103 1.58 17.03 -14.38
CA ARG A 103 0.85 17.05 -15.65
C ARG A 103 1.42 16.11 -16.72
N GLU A 104 2.74 15.96 -16.76
CA GLU A 104 3.45 15.11 -17.73
C GLU A 104 3.19 13.62 -17.52
N ALA A 105 2.81 13.24 -16.31
CA ALA A 105 2.51 11.87 -15.92
C ALA A 105 0.99 11.63 -15.73
N LEU A 106 0.14 12.58 -16.12
CA LEU A 106 -1.31 12.41 -16.08
C LEU A 106 -1.80 11.80 -17.39
N SER A 107 -2.66 10.80 -17.28
CA SER A 107 -3.31 10.16 -18.43
C SER A 107 -4.79 9.90 -18.10
N HIS A 108 -5.56 9.46 -19.09
CA HIS A 108 -6.94 9.06 -18.91
C HIS A 108 -7.20 7.68 -19.53
N ASN A 109 -8.10 6.92 -18.93
CA ASN A 109 -8.58 5.64 -19.47
C ASN A 109 -10.02 5.42 -19.02
N LYS A 110 -10.93 5.03 -19.93
CA LYS A 110 -12.38 4.84 -19.65
C LYS A 110 -12.98 6.02 -18.85
N GLU A 111 -12.66 7.26 -19.24
CA GLU A 111 -13.10 8.49 -18.56
C GLU A 111 -12.62 8.62 -17.09
N CYS A 112 -11.71 7.76 -16.64
CA CYS A 112 -11.05 7.83 -15.35
C CYS A 112 -9.68 8.50 -15.50
N LEU A 113 -9.34 9.38 -14.56
CA LEU A 113 -8.03 10.00 -14.50
C LEU A 113 -7.00 9.07 -13.85
N LEU A 114 -5.79 9.08 -14.40
CA LEU A 114 -4.67 8.29 -13.97
C LEU A 114 -3.46 9.20 -13.69
N TRP A 115 -2.69 8.86 -12.66
CA TRP A 115 -1.35 9.40 -12.45
C TRP A 115 -0.33 8.26 -12.51
N CYS A 116 0.51 8.27 -13.54
CA CYS A 116 1.26 7.11 -14.01
C CYS A 116 0.31 5.92 -14.19
N ASN A 117 0.28 5.06 -13.18
CA ASN A 117 -0.42 3.78 -13.13
C ASN A 117 -1.45 3.71 -11.98
N ARG A 118 -1.80 4.86 -11.40
CA ARG A 118 -2.67 4.95 -10.21
C ARG A 118 -3.95 5.67 -10.57
N VAL A 119 -5.08 5.14 -10.13
CA VAL A 119 -6.38 5.76 -10.36
C VAL A 119 -6.54 6.98 -9.44
N ILE A 120 -6.87 8.12 -10.04
CA ILE A 120 -7.19 9.33 -9.31
C ILE A 120 -8.63 9.21 -8.79
N ILE A 121 -8.80 9.25 -7.47
CA ILE A 121 -10.10 9.01 -6.83
C ILE A 121 -10.83 10.33 -6.53
N PRO A 122 -12.05 10.54 -7.06
CA PRO A 122 -12.90 11.69 -6.73
C PRO A 122 -13.21 11.79 -5.25
N ALA A 123 -13.40 13.03 -4.76
CA ALA A 123 -13.64 13.30 -3.33
C ALA A 123 -14.78 12.47 -2.72
N SER A 124 -15.86 12.24 -3.48
CA SER A 124 -17.02 11.45 -3.04
C SER A 124 -16.69 9.97 -2.77
N LEU A 125 -15.71 9.40 -3.47
CA LEU A 125 -15.33 7.98 -3.37
C LEU A 125 -14.17 7.73 -2.40
N GLN A 126 -13.44 8.76 -1.98
CA GLN A 126 -12.26 8.61 -1.11
C GLN A 126 -12.57 7.86 0.19
N GLN A 127 -13.71 8.12 0.84
CA GLN A 127 -14.09 7.43 2.06
C GLN A 127 -14.37 5.94 1.84
N GLN A 128 -14.97 5.58 0.70
CA GLN A 128 -15.22 4.18 0.35
C GLN A 128 -13.87 3.46 0.14
N VAL A 129 -12.97 4.05 -0.65
CA VAL A 129 -11.63 3.50 -0.91
C VAL A 129 -10.81 3.36 0.37
N LEU A 130 -10.87 4.33 1.30
CA LEU A 130 -10.17 4.24 2.58
C LEU A 130 -10.64 3.07 3.44
N LYS A 131 -11.95 2.79 3.49
CA LYS A 131 -12.49 1.63 4.21
C LYS A 131 -11.92 0.32 3.68
N VAL A 132 -11.71 0.23 2.37
CA VAL A 132 -11.13 -0.95 1.71
C VAL A 132 -9.67 -1.11 2.05
N LEU A 133 -8.90 -0.03 1.87
CA LEU A 133 -7.47 -0.03 2.15
C LEU A 133 -7.19 -0.38 3.61
N HIS A 134 -8.09 0.03 4.51
CA HIS A 134 -7.99 -0.19 5.95
C HIS A 134 -8.68 -1.46 6.46
N ALA A 135 -9.50 -2.16 5.64
CA ALA A 135 -10.19 -3.39 6.03
C ALA A 135 -9.28 -4.46 6.69
N PRO A 136 -8.01 -4.68 6.28
CA PRO A 136 -7.16 -5.65 6.93
C PRO A 136 -6.57 -5.17 8.28
N HIS A 137 -6.95 -3.98 8.77
CA HIS A 137 -6.46 -3.37 10.02
C HIS A 137 -4.94 -3.31 10.16
N VAL A 138 -4.25 -3.19 9.02
CA VAL A 138 -2.79 -3.03 8.99
C VAL A 138 -2.40 -1.62 9.40
N GLY A 139 -1.20 -1.47 9.95
CA GLY A 139 -0.68 -0.18 10.40
C GLY A 139 -0.59 0.88 9.28
N ILE A 140 -0.34 2.12 9.68
CA ILE A 140 -0.27 3.29 8.80
C ILE A 140 0.69 3.06 7.61
N VAL A 141 1.90 2.57 7.90
CA VAL A 141 2.96 2.39 6.89
C VAL A 141 2.51 1.41 5.80
N GLN A 142 1.93 0.28 6.20
CA GLN A 142 1.48 -0.75 5.26
C GLN A 142 0.24 -0.31 4.48
N THR A 143 -0.72 0.37 5.14
CA THR A 143 -1.89 0.94 4.45
C THR A 143 -1.48 1.95 3.38
N LYS A 144 -0.51 2.83 3.68
CA LYS A 144 0.06 3.76 2.69
C LYS A 144 0.75 3.03 1.55
N ALA A 145 1.52 1.98 1.84
CA ALA A 145 2.18 1.19 0.80
C ALA A 145 1.18 0.57 -0.18
N TYR A 146 0.08 0.01 0.33
CA TYR A 146 -1.01 -0.49 -0.52
C TYR A 146 -1.68 0.62 -1.32
N ALA A 147 -2.06 1.73 -0.68
CA ALA A 147 -2.72 2.84 -1.35
C ALA A 147 -1.89 3.38 -2.52
N ARG A 148 -0.59 3.61 -2.29
CA ARG A 148 0.38 4.08 -3.29
C ARG A 148 0.62 3.08 -4.42
N GLY A 149 0.19 1.83 -4.31
CA GLY A 149 0.21 0.88 -5.41
C GLY A 149 -0.90 1.10 -6.44
N TYR A 150 -2.08 1.55 -6.00
CA TYR A 150 -3.30 1.49 -6.82
C TYR A 150 -3.99 2.82 -7.07
N VAL A 151 -3.94 3.74 -6.09
CA VAL A 151 -4.78 4.94 -6.08
C VAL A 151 -3.98 6.17 -5.68
N TRP A 152 -4.50 7.34 -6.04
CA TRP A 152 -3.93 8.61 -5.63
C TRP A 152 -4.99 9.71 -5.53
N TRP A 153 -4.79 10.62 -4.59
CA TRP A 153 -5.45 11.93 -4.54
C TRP A 153 -4.63 12.88 -3.66
N VAL A 154 -4.94 14.18 -3.72
CA VAL A 154 -4.25 15.19 -2.91
C VAL A 154 -4.53 14.95 -1.42
N GLY A 155 -3.48 14.82 -0.61
CA GLY A 155 -3.61 14.60 0.84
C GLY A 155 -3.95 13.16 1.25
N MET A 156 -3.84 12.18 0.35
CA MET A 156 -4.13 10.77 0.63
C MET A 156 -3.43 10.23 1.89
N ASP A 157 -2.13 10.49 2.04
CA ASP A 157 -1.35 9.97 3.17
C ASP A 157 -1.87 10.48 4.53
N ALA A 158 -2.21 11.77 4.62
CA ALA A 158 -2.76 12.38 5.83
C ALA A 158 -4.14 11.80 6.16
N ARG A 159 -4.96 11.52 5.14
CA ARG A 159 -6.28 10.91 5.33
C ARG A 159 -6.19 9.45 5.77
N ILE A 160 -5.21 8.70 5.28
CA ILE A 160 -4.90 7.34 5.76
C ILE A 160 -4.48 7.37 7.23
N GLU A 161 -3.55 8.27 7.60
CA GLU A 161 -3.11 8.43 8.99
C GLU A 161 -4.28 8.72 9.94
N ALA A 162 -5.14 9.68 9.58
CA ALA A 162 -6.33 10.01 10.37
C ALA A 162 -7.27 8.81 10.54
N THR A 163 -7.46 8.01 9.48
CA THR A 163 -8.33 6.82 9.51
C THR A 163 -7.79 5.75 10.46
N VAL A 164 -6.50 5.42 10.36
CA VAL A 164 -5.88 4.37 11.18
C VAL A 164 -5.75 4.82 12.65
N THR A 165 -5.52 6.11 12.90
CA THR A 165 -5.37 6.66 14.26
C THR A 165 -6.67 6.58 15.06
N VAL A 166 -7.83 6.71 14.40
CA VAL A 166 -9.14 6.63 15.05
C VAL A 166 -9.69 5.20 15.11
N CYS A 167 -9.06 4.24 14.43
CA CYS A 167 -9.52 2.85 14.42
C CYS A 167 -9.28 2.15 15.76
N GLU A 168 -10.36 1.77 16.45
CA GLU A 168 -10.33 1.08 17.74
C GLU A 168 -9.54 -0.23 17.70
N LEU A 169 -9.76 -1.06 16.67
CA LEU A 169 -9.05 -2.34 16.52
C LEU A 169 -7.54 -2.14 16.36
N CYS A 170 -7.12 -1.14 15.56
CA CYS A 170 -5.71 -0.83 15.40
C CYS A 170 -5.09 -0.21 16.66
N GLN A 171 -5.84 0.60 17.42
CA GLN A 171 -5.34 1.14 18.68
C GLN A 171 -5.22 0.06 19.76
N ALA A 172 -6.13 -0.91 19.79
CA ALA A 172 -6.12 -2.01 20.76
C ALA A 172 -4.90 -2.94 20.61
N VAL A 173 -4.41 -3.14 19.39
CA VAL A 173 -3.24 -4.00 19.08
C VAL A 173 -1.93 -3.23 18.95
N ARG A 174 -1.95 -1.91 19.14
CA ARG A 174 -0.75 -1.07 18.97
C ARG A 174 0.27 -1.36 20.06
N ASN A 175 1.55 -1.39 19.69
CA ASN A 175 2.65 -1.47 20.65
C ASN A 175 2.57 -0.32 21.67
N ASN A 176 2.79 -0.65 22.93
CA ASN A 176 2.96 0.35 23.97
C ASN A 176 4.11 1.31 23.63
N PRO A 177 4.03 2.58 24.04
CA PRO A 177 5.14 3.49 23.93
C PRO A 177 6.38 2.90 24.63
N PRO A 178 7.60 3.26 24.21
CA PRO A 178 8.81 2.88 24.91
C PRO A 178 8.67 3.20 26.39
N ARG A 179 8.93 2.22 27.24
CA ARG A 179 8.91 2.43 28.69
C ARG A 179 10.08 3.36 29.02
N ASP A 180 9.80 4.43 29.77
CA ASP A 180 10.84 5.27 30.34
C ASP A 180 11.71 4.42 31.28
N PRO A 181 13.05 4.37 31.11
CA PRO A 181 13.92 3.60 32.00
C PRO A 181 13.85 4.16 33.42
N HIS A 182 13.00 3.57 34.25
CA HIS A 182 13.00 3.84 35.68
C HIS A 182 14.30 3.32 36.29
N THR A 183 15.11 4.24 36.81
CA THR A 183 16.32 3.88 37.55
C THR A 183 16.03 3.90 39.04
N TRP A 184 16.49 2.85 39.72
CA TRP A 184 16.44 2.80 41.16
C TRP A 184 17.39 3.84 41.75
N ILE A 185 16.94 4.59 42.75
CA ILE A 185 17.81 5.49 43.53
C ILE A 185 18.93 4.65 44.15
N LEU A 186 20.20 5.08 44.02
CA LEU A 186 21.33 4.35 44.59
C LEU A 186 21.25 4.32 46.13
N PRO A 187 21.56 3.17 46.76
CA PRO A 187 21.57 3.07 48.22
C PRO A 187 22.81 3.77 48.83
N ASP A 188 22.60 4.68 49.78
CA ASP A 188 23.68 5.44 50.43
C ASP A 188 24.43 4.66 51.52
N LYS A 189 23.81 3.60 52.06
CA LYS A 189 24.34 2.80 53.18
C LYS A 189 24.13 1.31 52.94
N PRO A 190 25.01 0.43 53.45
CA PRO A 190 24.74 -1.01 53.49
C PRO A 190 23.39 -1.30 54.14
N TRP A 191 22.68 -2.32 53.65
CA TRP A 191 21.34 -2.73 54.12
C TRP A 191 20.22 -1.68 53.99
N SER A 192 20.44 -0.56 53.30
CA SER A 192 19.39 0.47 53.08
C SER A 192 18.35 0.06 52.04
N ARG A 193 18.68 -0.88 51.15
CA ARG A 193 17.73 -1.53 50.23
C ARG A 193 18.12 -2.98 50.00
N VAL A 194 17.15 -3.88 50.15
CA VAL A 194 17.30 -5.31 49.88
C VAL A 194 16.24 -5.70 48.86
N HIS A 195 16.67 -6.28 47.75
CA HIS A 195 15.77 -6.89 46.77
C HIS A 195 15.73 -8.39 47.06
N VAL A 196 14.52 -8.90 47.30
CA VAL A 196 14.27 -10.33 47.53
C VAL A 196 13.31 -10.79 46.44
N ASP A 197 13.59 -11.94 45.85
CA ASP A 197 12.75 -12.57 44.85
C ASP A 197 12.65 -14.05 45.14
N PHE A 198 11.55 -14.68 44.72
CA PHE A 198 11.38 -16.11 44.90
C PHE A 198 12.26 -16.87 43.93
N ALA A 199 13.03 -17.82 44.47
CA ALA A 199 13.64 -18.83 43.62
C ALA A 199 12.55 -19.72 43.02
N ARG A 200 12.71 -20.08 41.74
CA ARG A 200 11.84 -21.09 41.10
C ARG A 200 11.88 -22.39 41.94
N PRO A 201 10.77 -23.16 41.99
CA PRO A 201 10.72 -24.38 42.77
C PRO A 201 11.89 -25.31 42.42
N PHE A 202 12.69 -25.63 43.43
CA PHE A 202 13.80 -26.58 43.30
C PHE A 202 13.48 -27.78 44.17
N GLN A 203 13.45 -28.97 43.57
CA GLN A 203 13.06 -30.22 44.24
C GLN A 203 11.70 -30.15 44.95
N GLY A 204 10.72 -29.48 44.33
CA GLY A 204 9.37 -29.35 44.88
C GLY A 204 9.25 -28.42 46.09
N LYS A 205 10.31 -27.67 46.42
CA LYS A 205 10.31 -26.65 47.47
C LYS A 205 10.54 -25.27 46.87
N THR A 206 9.79 -24.29 47.33
CA THR A 206 9.97 -22.87 46.99
C THR A 206 10.87 -22.24 48.03
N PHE A 207 11.84 -21.45 47.59
CA PHE A 207 12.78 -20.74 48.47
C PHE A 207 12.62 -19.23 48.26
N LEU A 208 12.73 -18.47 49.36
CA LEU A 208 12.78 -17.01 49.39
C LEU A 208 14.22 -16.58 49.68
#